data_AF-A0A8J6IPF4-F1
#
_entry.id   AF-A0A8J6IPF4-F1
#
_cell.length_a   1.000
_cell.length_b   1.000
_cell.length_c   1.000
_cell.angle_alpha   90.00
_cell.angle_beta   90.00
_cell.angle_gamma   90.00
#
_symmetry.space_group_name_H-M   'P 1'
#
loop_
_entity.id
_entity.type
_entity.pdbx_description
1 polymer ?
#
loop_
_entity_poly.entity_id
_entity_poly.type
_entity_poly.pdbx_seq_one_letter_code
_entity_poly.pdbx_strand_id
1 'polypeptide(L)' 'MRYRDLHDLIQNSYSSRTYFLSLPVQMQCALHQLGGTVHSAAQLHRQVSAIQQTDHLLQIGHWK' A
#
# COMPACT_ATOMS: atom_id res chain seq x y z
N MET A 1 16.08 6.72 2.71
CA MET A 1 15.32 7.41 3.77
C MET A 1 14.30 6.45 4.35
N ARG A 2 14.14 6.48 5.67
CA ARG A 2 13.22 5.61 6.41
C ARG A 2 12.32 6.51 7.26
N TYR A 3 11.03 6.49 6.97
CA TYR A 3 9.99 7.26 7.65
C TYR A 3 9.40 6.44 8.79
N ARG A 4 8.69 7.09 9.71
CA ARG A 4 8.15 6.40 10.88
C ARG A 4 7.04 5.42 10.53
N ASP A 5 6.22 5.77 9.54
CA ASP A 5 5.05 5.01 9.12
C ASP A 5 4.58 5.53 7.73
N LEU A 6 3.53 4.91 7.21
CA LEU A 6 2.95 5.28 5.91
C LEU A 6 2.53 6.76 5.88
N HIS A 7 1.96 7.27 6.97
CA HIS A 7 1.49 8.65 7.03
C HIS A 7 2.65 9.62 6.94
N ASP A 8 3.72 9.36 7.70
CA ASP A 8 4.94 10.16 7.67
C ASP A 8 5.63 10.10 6.29
N LEU A 9 5.60 8.94 5.62
CA LEU A 9 6.07 8.78 4.25
C LEU A 9 5.28 9.64 3.25
N ILE A 10 3.94 9.54 3.26
CA ILE A 10 3.11 10.31 2.32
C ILE A 10 3.10 11.81 2.65
N GLN A 11 3.38 12.21 3.89
CA GLN A 11 3.51 13.63 4.26
C GLN A 11 4.82 14.24 3.79
N ASN A 12 5.91 13.49 3.78
CA ASN A 12 7.23 14.03 3.46
C ASN A 12 7.72 13.69 2.04
N SER A 13 7.08 12.74 1.35
CA SER A 13 7.45 12.33 -0.01
C SER A 13 6.33 12.62 -1.00
N TYR A 14 6.55 13.60 -1.88
CA TYR A 14 5.61 13.96 -2.95
C TYR A 14 5.31 12.78 -3.88
N SER A 15 6.34 12.09 -4.37
CA SER A 15 6.18 10.94 -5.27
C SER A 15 5.39 9.80 -4.63
N SER A 16 5.66 9.51 -3.34
CA SER A 16 4.95 8.46 -2.61
C SER A 16 3.48 8.84 -2.38
N ARG A 17 3.20 10.11 -2.10
CA ARG A 17 1.83 10.63 -2.00
C ARG A 17 1.07 10.52 -3.31
N THR A 18 1.65 10.99 -4.41
CA THR A 18 1.01 10.93 -5.73
C THR A 18 0.73 9.48 -6.13
N TYR A 19 1.66 8.57 -5.86
CA TYR A 19 1.42 7.15 -6.07
C TYR A 19 0.28 6.62 -5.19
N PHE A 20 0.31 6.88 -3.88
CA PHE A 20 -0.76 6.45 -2.96
C PHE A 20 -2.15 6.95 -3.38
N LEU A 21 -2.26 8.21 -3.79
CA LEU A 21 -3.53 8.81 -4.24
C LEU A 21 -4.00 8.28 -5.59
N SER A 22 -3.11 7.74 -6.42
CA SER A 22 -3.49 7.10 -7.69
C SER A 22 -4.12 5.71 -7.50
N LEU A 23 -4.01 5.12 -6.30
CA LEU A 23 -4.55 3.80 -6.00
C LEU A 23 -6.07 3.87 -5.73
N PRO A 24 -6.82 2.78 -5.97
CA PRO A 24 -8.23 2.69 -5.58
C PRO A 24 -8.45 2.88 -4.08
N VAL A 25 -9.58 3.47 -3.69
CA VAL A 25 -9.91 3.77 -2.27
C VAL A 25 -9.80 2.53 -1.37
N GLN A 26 -10.27 1.37 -1.83
CA GLN A 26 -10.16 0.12 -1.07
C GLN A 26 -8.70 -0.25 -0.76
N MET A 27 -7.81 -0.01 -1.74
CA MET A 27 -6.37 -0.26 -1.60
C MET A 27 -5.72 0.76 -0.67
N GLN A 28 -6.15 2.03 -0.74
CA GLN A 28 -5.71 3.07 0.20
C GLN A 28 -6.08 2.71 1.64
N CYS A 29 -7.32 2.25 1.89
CA CYS A 29 -7.77 1.80 3.21
C CYS A 29 -6.96 0.60 3.72
N ALA A 30 -6.75 -0.42 2.88
CA ALA A 30 -5.96 -1.60 3.24
C ALA A 30 -4.50 -1.25 3.58
N LEU A 31 -3.88 -0.37 2.79
CA LEU A 31 -2.54 0.14 3.07
C LEU A 31 -2.49 0.95 4.36
N HIS A 32 -3.53 1.74 4.67
CA HIS A 32 -3.61 2.49 5.91
C HIS A 32 -3.69 1.55 7.13
N GLN A 33 -4.43 0.45 7.04
CA GLN A 33 -4.48 -0.56 8.10
C GLN A 33 -3.13 -1.24 8.32
N LEU A 34 -2.35 -1.45 7.24
CA LEU A 34 -1.01 -2.03 7.28
C LEU A 34 0.11 -0.97 7.46
N GLY A 35 -0.27 0.30 7.59
CA GLY A 35 0.61 1.47 7.43
C GLY A 35 1.73 1.59 8.45
N GLY A 36 1.61 0.92 9.61
CA GLY A 36 2.66 0.87 10.63
C GLY A 36 3.93 0.09 10.21
N THR A 37 3.89 -0.60 9.07
CA THR A 37 5.04 -1.38 8.56
C THR A 37 5.69 -0.74 7.33
N VAL A 38 5.08 0.31 6.76
CA VAL A 38 5.59 1.02 5.60
C VAL A 38 6.44 2.20 6.04
N HIS A 39 7.74 2.10 5.81
CA HIS A 39 8.70 3.13 6.19
C HIS A 39 9.38 3.75 4.96
N SER A 40 9.03 3.32 3.75
CA SER A 40 9.70 3.74 2.51
C SER A 40 8.84 3.49 1.28
N ALA A 41 9.11 4.23 0.19
CA ALA A 41 8.45 4.04 -1.09
C ALA A 41 8.57 2.59 -1.61
N ALA A 42 9.74 1.96 -1.45
CA ALA A 42 9.94 0.56 -1.84
C ALA A 42 9.07 -0.42 -1.02
N GLN A 43 8.79 -0.12 0.25
CA GLN A 43 7.84 -0.92 1.04
C GLN A 43 6.39 -0.66 0.62
N LEU A 44 6.05 0.59 0.30
CA LEU A 44 4.73 0.95 -0.22
C LEU A 44 4.41 0.15 -1.49
N HIS A 45 5.30 0.17 -2.49
CA HIS A 45 5.12 -0.59 -3.72
C HIS A 45 5.01 -2.11 -3.46
N ARG A 46 5.86 -2.66 -2.60
CA ARG A 46 5.80 -4.09 -2.26
C ARG A 46 4.47 -4.47 -1.60
N GLN A 47 3.94 -3.63 -0.72
CA GLN A 47 2.65 -3.91 -0.09
C GLN A 47 1.49 -3.77 -1.05
N VAL A 48 1.52 -2.79 -1.96
CA VAL A 48 0.54 -2.71 -3.04
C VAL A 48 0.54 -4.00 -3.86
N SER A 49 1.71 -4.46 -4.31
CA SER A 49 1.81 -5.71 -5.07
C SER A 49 1.34 -6.92 -4.28
N ALA A 50 1.63 -7.00 -2.98
CA ALA A 50 1.17 -8.10 -2.14
C ALA A 50 -0.36 -8.12 -2.02
N ILE A 51 -0.99 -6.96 -1.78
CA ILE A 51 -2.46 -6.83 -1.71
C ILE A 51 -3.09 -7.22 -3.05
N GLN A 52 -2.55 -6.73 -4.17
CA GLN A 52 -3.02 -7.08 -5.51
C GLN A 52 -2.88 -8.57 -5.81
N GLN A 53 -1.77 -9.19 -5.40
CA GLN A 53 -1.55 -10.62 -5.54
C GLN A 53 -2.61 -11.40 -4.74
N THR A 54 -2.85 -11.02 -3.49
CA THR A 54 -3.86 -11.67 -2.64
C THR A 54 -5.26 -11.51 -3.22
N ASP A 55 -5.63 -10.31 -3.68
CA ASP A 55 -6.92 -10.07 -4.32
C ASP A 55 -7.08 -10.95 -5.57
N HIS A 56 -6.07 -10.99 -6.43
CA HIS A 56 -6.06 -11.86 -7.60
C HIS A 56 -6.17 -13.35 -7.22
N LEU A 57 -5.48 -13.80 -6.17
CA LEU A 57 -5.57 -15.16 -5.66
C LEU A 57 -6.97 -15.50 -5.13
N LEU A 58 -7.66 -14.55 -4.48
CA LEU A 58 -9.04 -14.71 -4.02
C LEU A 58 -10.01 -14.79 -5.21
N GLN A 59 -9.79 -13.97 -6.24
CA GLN A 59 -10.59 -13.97 -7.47
C GLN A 59 -10.45 -15.27 -8.26
N ILE A 60 -9.25 -15.85 -8.36
CA ILE A 60 -9.09 -17.16 -9.03
C ILE A 60 -9.50 -18.33 -8.13
N GLY A 61 -9.45 -18.12 -6.81
CA GLY A 61 -9.55 -19.18 -5.82
C GLY A 61 -10.94 -19.78 -5.71
N HIS A 62 -12.02 -19.02 -5.95
CA HIS A 62 -13.43 -19.46 -5.89
C HIS A 62 -13.68 -20.63 -4.91
N TRP A 63 -13.16 -20.53 -3.68
CA TRP A 63 -13.38 -21.51 -2.63
C TRP A 63 -14.79 -21.25 -2.06
N LYS A 64 -15.80 -21.73 -2.77
CA LYS A 64 -17.20 -21.77 -2.34
C LYS A 64 -17.61 -23.19 -2.03
#